data_AF-A0A936ZSL8-F1
#
_entry.id   AF-A0A936ZSL8-F1
#
_cell.length_a   1.000
_cell.length_b   1.000
_cell.length_c   1.000
_cell.angle_alpha   90.00
_cell.angle_beta   90.00
_cell.angle_gamma   90.00
#
_symmetry.space_group_name_H-M   'P 1'
#
loop_
_entity.id
_entity.type
_entity.pdbx_description
1 polymer ?
#
loop_
_entity_poly.entity_id
_entity_poly.type
_entity_poly.pdbx_seq_one_letter_code
_entity_poly.pdbx_strand_id
1 'polypeptide(L)'
;MSYLTRQWLACLLGLAVLAAPAVAQEFRVGFVNTDRIFREANSAKAAQTKLEQEFSRREKELNELGNTLKAASEKFEREAPTLSESQRTARQRQLIEQDRDFQRKRREFQEDLNARKSEELQQVLDRANRVVRQVAEQEKYDLILQEAVYINPKHDITEKVIKALNASK
;
A
#
# COMPACT_ATOMS: atom_id res chain seq x y z
N MET A 1 6.64 -23.14 76.77
CA MET A 1 6.85 -22.00 75.84
C MET A 1 7.58 -22.37 74.54
N SER A 2 8.19 -23.55 74.40
CA SER A 2 8.92 -23.98 73.20
C SER A 2 8.05 -24.57 72.07
N TYR A 3 6.82 -25.00 72.36
CA TYR A 3 5.90 -25.57 71.35
C TYR A 3 5.18 -24.48 70.55
N LEU A 4 4.89 -23.32 71.17
CA LEU A 4 4.25 -22.19 70.52
C LEU A 4 5.19 -21.54 69.48
N THR A 5 6.48 -21.38 69.81
CA THR A 5 7.49 -20.86 68.88
C THR A 5 7.73 -21.79 67.69
N ARG A 6 7.63 -23.11 67.90
CA ARG A 6 7.77 -24.12 66.84
C ARG A 6 6.59 -24.12 65.85
N GLN A 7 5.37 -23.88 66.33
CA GLN A 7 4.19 -23.72 65.48
C GLN A 7 4.23 -22.42 64.67
N TRP A 8 4.74 -21.34 65.25
CA TRP A 8 4.92 -20.07 64.53
C TRP A 8 5.99 -20.14 63.44
N LEU A 9 7.09 -20.86 63.67
CA LEU A 9 8.11 -21.13 62.64
C LEU A 9 7.56 -22.00 61.48
N ALA A 10 6.72 -22.99 61.78
CA ALA A 10 6.07 -23.81 60.76
C ALA A 10 5.06 -23.00 59.91
N CYS A 11 4.30 -22.09 60.53
CA CYS A 11 3.41 -21.17 59.81
C CYS A 11 4.17 -20.15 58.94
N LEU A 12 5.32 -19.64 59.39
CA LEU A 12 6.18 -18.74 58.61
C LEU A 12 6.82 -19.42 57.39
N LEU A 13 7.25 -20.68 57.54
CA LEU A 13 7.74 -21.51 56.42
C LEU A 13 6.61 -21.88 55.43
N GLY A 14 5.38 -22.10 55.91
CA GLY A 14 4.23 -22.35 55.07
C GLY A 14 3.78 -21.13 54.24
N LEU A 15 3.91 -19.90 54.78
CA LEU A 15 3.58 -18.67 54.06
C LEU A 15 4.56 -18.35 52.92
N ALA A 16 5.81 -18.79 53.03
CA ALA A 16 6.84 -18.55 52.00
C ALA A 16 6.61 -19.39 50.72
N VAL A 17 5.88 -20.51 50.81
CA VAL A 17 5.58 -21.39 49.66
C VAL A 17 4.45 -20.83 48.76
N LEU A 18 3.67 -19.87 49.26
CA LEU A 18 2.62 -19.20 48.48
C LEU A 18 3.15 -18.03 47.62
N ALA A 19 4.43 -17.66 47.77
CA ALA A 19 5.09 -16.67 46.92
C ALA A 19 5.69 -17.31 45.66
N ALA A 20 4.89 -18.08 44.91
CA ALA A 20 5.26 -18.42 43.54
C ALA A 20 5.32 -17.11 42.73
N PRO A 21 6.40 -16.82 41.99
CA PRO A 21 6.39 -15.68 41.09
C PRO A 21 5.21 -15.87 40.15
N ALA A 22 4.32 -14.87 40.06
CA ALA A 22 3.29 -14.87 39.04
C ALA A 22 4.01 -14.94 37.69
N VAL A 23 3.95 -16.10 37.03
CA VAL A 23 4.38 -16.24 35.64
C VAL A 23 3.32 -15.54 34.82
N ALA A 24 3.43 -14.21 34.74
CA ALA A 24 2.63 -13.44 33.82
C ALA A 24 2.96 -13.97 32.42
N GLN A 25 1.93 -14.44 31.72
CA GLN A 25 2.08 -14.80 30.32
C GLN A 25 2.62 -13.56 29.61
N GLU A 26 3.81 -13.66 29.01
CA GLU A 26 4.46 -12.53 28.37
C GLU A 26 3.59 -12.06 27.21
N PHE A 27 2.94 -10.91 27.37
CA PHE A 27 2.07 -10.33 26.35
C PHE A 27 2.93 -9.86 25.16
N ARG A 28 2.73 -10.46 23.99
CA ARG A 28 3.55 -10.24 22.80
C ARG A 28 2.86 -9.28 21.84
N VAL A 29 3.43 -8.09 21.75
CA VAL A 29 3.02 -7.07 20.77
C VAL A 29 4.03 -7.01 19.63
N GLY A 30 3.50 -7.07 18.40
CA GLY A 30 4.20 -6.80 17.16
C GLY A 30 3.74 -5.50 16.52
N PHE A 31 4.57 -4.96 15.65
CA PHE A 31 4.27 -3.80 14.81
C PHE A 31 4.66 -4.09 13.36
N VAL A 32 3.82 -3.65 12.43
CA VAL A 32 4.12 -3.73 10.99
C VAL A 32 3.94 -2.36 10.34
N ASN A 33 4.92 -1.97 9.54
CA ASN A 33 4.84 -0.79 8.70
C ASN A 33 4.27 -1.17 7.32
N THR A 34 2.99 -0.91 7.13
CA THR A 34 2.26 -1.26 5.90
C THR A 34 2.84 -0.55 4.68
N ASP A 35 3.22 0.72 4.79
CA ASP A 35 3.84 1.49 3.70
C ASP A 35 5.16 0.86 3.24
N ARG A 36 5.96 0.37 4.18
CA ARG A 36 7.23 -0.28 3.89
C ARG A 36 7.00 -1.64 3.23
N ILE A 37 6.01 -2.41 3.69
CA ILE A 37 5.59 -3.66 3.04
C ILE A 37 5.22 -3.39 1.58
N PHE A 38 4.43 -2.35 1.30
CA PHE A 38 4.06 -2.01 -0.07
C PHE A 38 5.23 -1.58 -0.94
N ARG A 39 6.24 -0.88 -0.40
CA ARG A 39 7.39 -0.46 -1.21
C ARG A 39 8.37 -1.59 -1.47
N GLU A 40 8.52 -2.52 -0.52
CA GLU A 40 9.60 -3.51 -0.55
C GLU A 40 9.14 -4.91 -1.01
N ALA A 41 7.86 -5.24 -0.88
CA ALA A 41 7.33 -6.54 -1.27
C ALA A 41 7.43 -6.76 -2.79
N ASN A 42 7.83 -7.98 -3.18
CA ASN A 42 7.91 -8.38 -4.58
C ASN A 42 6.53 -8.37 -5.26
N SER A 43 5.45 -8.68 -4.52
CA SER A 43 4.08 -8.61 -5.03
C SER A 43 3.69 -7.20 -5.44
N ALA A 44 4.11 -6.18 -4.69
CA ALA A 44 3.84 -4.79 -5.03
C ALA A 44 4.65 -4.32 -6.24
N LYS A 45 5.93 -4.72 -6.33
CA LYS A 45 6.76 -4.47 -7.53
C LYS A 45 6.18 -5.14 -8.78
N ALA A 46 5.72 -6.38 -8.65
CA ALA A 46 5.08 -7.11 -9.75
C ALA A 46 3.77 -6.45 -10.20
N ALA A 47 2.93 -6.01 -9.25
CA ALA A 47 1.73 -5.22 -9.54
C ALA A 47 2.07 -3.93 -10.31
N GLN A 48 3.12 -3.21 -9.89
CA GLN A 48 3.57 -2.00 -10.58
C GLN A 48 3.99 -2.29 -12.03
N THR A 49 4.82 -3.32 -12.25
CA THR A 49 5.22 -3.73 -13.61
C THR A 49 4.04 -4.17 -14.46
N LYS A 50 3.06 -4.86 -13.87
CA LYS A 50 1.84 -5.29 -14.58
C LYS A 50 1.00 -4.08 -15.01
N LEU A 51 0.81 -3.10 -14.14
CA LEU A 51 0.11 -1.85 -14.47
C LEU A 51 0.84 -1.08 -15.58
N GLU A 52 2.16 -0.97 -15.50
CA GLU A 52 2.96 -0.35 -16.56
C GLU A 52 2.78 -1.05 -17.91
N GLN A 53 2.81 -2.38 -17.94
CA GLN A 53 2.59 -3.15 -19.17
C GLN A 53 1.17 -2.94 -19.73
N GLU A 54 0.15 -3.02 -18.88
CA GLU A 54 -1.26 -2.89 -19.25
C GLU A 54 -1.60 -1.48 -19.78
N PHE A 55 -0.96 -0.44 -19.26
CA PHE A 55 -1.29 0.95 -19.59
C PHE A 55 -0.30 1.64 -20.54
N SER A 56 0.91 1.07 -20.74
CA SER A 56 1.96 1.67 -21.59
C SER A 56 1.50 2.06 -22.99
N ARG A 57 0.69 1.22 -23.64
CA ARG A 57 0.16 1.50 -24.98
C ARG A 57 -0.80 2.69 -24.96
N ARG A 58 -1.75 2.70 -24.04
CA ARG A 58 -2.75 3.78 -23.93
C ARG A 58 -2.13 5.11 -23.53
N GLU A 59 -1.11 5.06 -22.68
CA GLU A 59 -0.31 6.24 -22.32
C GLU A 59 0.41 6.83 -23.54
N LYS A 60 1.04 5.98 -24.37
CA LYS A 60 1.66 6.42 -25.63
C LYS A 60 0.65 7.03 -26.58
N GLU A 61 -0.49 6.37 -26.80
CA GLU A 61 -1.57 6.88 -27.66
C GLU A 61 -2.09 8.25 -27.16
N LEU A 62 -2.24 8.44 -25.84
CA LEU A 62 -2.62 9.73 -25.26
C LEU A 62 -1.56 10.81 -25.48
N ASN A 63 -0.27 10.48 -25.30
CA ASN A 63 0.83 11.41 -25.53
C ASN A 63 0.91 11.83 -27.01
N GLU A 64 0.73 10.88 -27.93
CA GLU A 64 0.68 11.15 -29.37
C GLU A 64 -0.51 12.05 -29.74
N LEU A 65 -1.69 11.80 -29.18
CA LEU A 65 -2.87 12.63 -29.41
C LEU A 65 -2.68 14.06 -28.88
N GLY A 66 -2.10 14.20 -27.68
CA GLY A 66 -1.78 15.50 -27.10
C GLY A 66 -0.76 16.29 -27.93
N ASN A 67 0.30 15.63 -28.41
CA ASN A 67 1.28 16.24 -29.30
C ASN A 67 0.67 16.64 -30.64
N THR A 68 -0.19 15.79 -31.22
CA THR A 68 -0.90 16.06 -32.47
C THR A 68 -1.82 17.28 -32.33
N LEU A 69 -2.61 17.34 -31.26
CA LEU A 69 -3.49 18.46 -30.98
C LEU A 69 -2.70 19.77 -30.80
N LYS A 70 -1.60 19.73 -30.04
CA LYS A 70 -0.72 20.89 -29.86
C LYS A 70 -0.16 21.39 -31.19
N ALA A 71 0.39 20.49 -32.02
CA ALA A 71 0.94 20.84 -33.32
C ALA A 71 -0.13 21.40 -34.27
N ALA A 72 -1.35 20.84 -34.24
CA ALA A 72 -2.47 21.32 -35.04
C ALA A 72 -2.92 22.73 -34.61
N SER A 73 -2.96 23.01 -33.30
CA SER A 73 -3.25 24.33 -32.75
C SER A 73 -2.20 25.35 -33.16
N GLU A 74 -0.91 25.06 -32.97
CA GLU A 74 0.20 25.95 -33.37
C GLU A 74 0.23 26.20 -34.89
N LYS A 75 -0.16 25.20 -35.69
CA LYS A 75 -0.32 25.36 -37.15
C LYS A 75 -1.50 26.27 -37.49
N PHE A 76 -2.64 26.07 -36.82
CA PHE A 76 -3.81 26.90 -37.02
C PHE A 76 -3.54 28.36 -36.66
N GLU A 77 -2.87 28.64 -35.53
CA GLU A 77 -2.52 30.00 -35.12
C GLU A 77 -1.66 30.72 -36.16
N ARG A 78 -0.67 30.02 -36.74
CA ARG A 78 0.21 30.57 -37.79
C ARG A 78 -0.50 30.79 -39.11
N GLU A 79 -1.37 29.86 -39.52
CA GLU A 79 -2.05 29.90 -40.82
C GLU A 79 -3.36 30.70 -40.78
N ALA A 80 -3.95 30.95 -39.61
CA ALA A 80 -5.24 31.62 -39.46
C ALA A 80 -5.40 32.92 -40.26
N PRO A 81 -4.38 33.80 -40.39
CA PRO A 81 -4.47 35.02 -41.19
C PRO A 81 -4.59 34.79 -42.70
N THR A 82 -4.10 33.65 -43.22
CA THR A 82 -4.10 33.34 -44.66
C THR A 82 -5.27 32.46 -45.09
N LEU A 83 -6.00 31.88 -44.14
CA LEU A 83 -7.18 31.06 -44.40
C LEU A 83 -8.42 31.90 -44.70
N SER A 84 -9.28 31.40 -45.58
CA SER A 84 -10.64 31.92 -45.73
C SER A 84 -11.45 31.70 -44.44
N GLU A 85 -12.55 32.46 -44.27
CA GLU A 85 -13.43 32.28 -43.12
C GLU A 85 -13.96 30.85 -43.00
N SER A 86 -14.40 30.25 -44.12
CA SER A 86 -14.89 28.87 -44.13
C SER A 86 -13.82 27.86 -43.73
N GLN A 87 -12.59 28.02 -44.20
CA GLN A 87 -11.46 27.17 -43.83
C GLN A 87 -11.10 27.35 -42.35
N ARG A 88 -11.13 28.59 -41.84
CA ARG A 88 -10.87 28.89 -40.43
C ARG A 88 -11.88 28.22 -39.52
N THR A 89 -13.18 28.35 -39.82
CA THR A 89 -14.25 27.70 -39.06
C THR A 89 -14.13 26.17 -39.09
N ALA A 90 -13.83 25.60 -40.26
CA ALA A 90 -13.65 24.14 -40.38
C ALA A 90 -12.49 23.63 -39.52
N ARG A 91 -11.33 24.29 -39.57
CA ARG A 91 -10.17 23.90 -38.74
C ARG A 91 -10.41 24.11 -37.25
N GLN A 92 -11.10 25.19 -36.87
CA GLN A 92 -11.45 25.42 -35.47
C GLN A 92 -12.38 24.34 -34.93
N ARG A 93 -13.38 23.90 -35.72
CA ARG A 93 -14.25 22.77 -35.35
C ARG A 93 -13.45 21.47 -35.17
N GLN A 94 -12.53 21.18 -36.08
CA GLN A 94 -11.67 20.00 -35.98
C GLN A 94 -10.81 20.03 -34.70
N LEU A 95 -10.22 21.17 -34.35
CA LEU A 95 -9.46 21.31 -33.11
C LEU A 95 -10.33 21.09 -31.86
N ILE A 96 -11.55 21.61 -31.85
CA ILE A 96 -12.51 21.40 -30.76
C ILE A 96 -12.87 19.92 -30.64
N GLU A 97 -13.10 19.22 -31.76
CA GLU A 97 -13.39 17.78 -31.77
C GLU A 97 -12.21 16.96 -31.26
N GLN A 98 -10.99 17.26 -31.71
CA GLN A 98 -9.76 16.62 -31.26
C GLN A 98 -9.49 16.84 -29.76
N ASP A 99 -9.69 18.07 -29.26
CA ASP A 99 -9.57 18.35 -27.83
C ASP A 99 -10.63 17.57 -27.04
N ARG A 100 -11.90 17.57 -27.46
CA ARG A 100 -12.94 16.79 -26.78
C ARG A 100 -12.62 15.30 -26.72
N ASP A 101 -12.10 14.71 -27.79
CA ASP A 101 -11.66 13.31 -27.81
C ASP A 101 -10.47 13.09 -26.87
N PHE A 102 -9.46 13.95 -26.92
CA PHE A 102 -8.30 13.90 -26.02
C PHE A 102 -8.72 13.97 -24.54
N GLN A 103 -9.55 14.93 -24.17
CA GLN A 103 -10.05 15.08 -22.81
C GLN A 103 -10.85 13.85 -22.35
N ARG A 104 -11.66 13.26 -23.24
CA ARG A 104 -12.42 12.03 -22.94
C ARG A 104 -11.48 10.86 -22.68
N LYS A 105 -10.58 10.55 -23.63
CA LYS A 105 -9.62 9.44 -23.50
C LYS A 105 -8.73 9.61 -22.29
N ARG A 106 -8.33 10.85 -21.96
CA ARG A 106 -7.51 11.13 -20.77
C ARG A 106 -8.25 10.83 -19.47
N ARG A 107 -9.55 11.17 -19.39
CA ARG A 107 -10.38 10.82 -18.22
C ARG A 107 -10.55 9.31 -18.10
N GLU A 108 -10.93 8.63 -19.19
CA GLU A 108 -11.09 7.17 -19.21
C GLU A 108 -9.79 6.46 -18.78
N PHE A 109 -8.64 6.88 -19.31
CA PHE A 109 -7.35 6.35 -18.91
C PHE A 109 -7.07 6.55 -17.41
N GLN A 110 -7.35 7.73 -16.86
CA GLN A 110 -7.09 8.02 -15.46
C GLN A 110 -8.02 7.24 -14.54
N GLU A 111 -9.29 7.10 -14.90
CA GLU A 111 -10.29 6.31 -14.17
C GLU A 111 -9.89 4.83 -14.15
N ASP A 112 -9.57 4.26 -15.31
CA ASP A 112 -9.12 2.88 -15.44
C ASP A 112 -7.83 2.63 -14.66
N LEU A 113 -6.83 3.53 -14.81
CA LEU A 113 -5.55 3.40 -14.13
C LEU A 113 -5.74 3.44 -12.60
N ASN A 114 -6.57 4.35 -12.11
CA ASN A 114 -6.88 4.43 -10.69
C ASN A 114 -7.61 3.19 -10.18
N ALA A 115 -8.61 2.71 -10.93
CA ALA A 115 -9.35 1.50 -10.57
C ALA A 115 -8.43 0.28 -10.49
N ARG A 116 -7.57 0.08 -11.50
CA ARG A 116 -6.61 -1.03 -11.54
C ARG A 116 -5.54 -0.91 -10.45
N LYS A 117 -5.04 0.31 -10.20
CA LYS A 117 -4.11 0.56 -9.09
C LYS A 117 -4.73 0.21 -7.73
N SER A 118 -5.98 0.60 -7.50
CA SER A 118 -6.71 0.25 -6.27
C SER A 118 -6.93 -1.26 -6.15
N GLU A 119 -7.29 -1.93 -7.24
CA GLU A 119 -7.46 -3.39 -7.26
C GLU A 119 -6.16 -4.13 -6.90
N GLU A 120 -5.06 -3.79 -7.56
CA GLU A 120 -3.76 -4.41 -7.30
C GLU A 120 -3.27 -4.11 -5.88
N LEU A 121 -3.48 -2.88 -5.38
CA LEU A 121 -3.15 -2.52 -3.99
C LEU A 121 -3.93 -3.36 -2.98
N GLN A 122 -5.23 -3.57 -3.23
CA GLN A 122 -6.07 -4.42 -2.39
C GLN A 122 -5.58 -5.86 -2.36
N GLN A 123 -5.16 -6.41 -3.51
CA GLN A 123 -4.59 -7.76 -3.58
C GLN A 123 -3.30 -7.89 -2.76
N VAL A 124 -2.44 -6.86 -2.79
CA VAL A 124 -1.22 -6.82 -1.98
C VAL A 124 -1.57 -6.74 -0.49
N LEU A 125 -2.55 -5.93 -0.10
CA LEU A 125 -3.04 -5.84 1.28
C LEU A 125 -3.56 -7.18 1.79
N ASP A 126 -4.42 -7.84 1.03
CA ASP A 126 -5.01 -9.11 1.43
C ASP A 126 -3.95 -10.21 1.60
N ARG A 127 -2.93 -10.19 0.74
CA ARG A 127 -1.78 -11.09 0.86
C ARG A 127 -0.93 -10.76 2.09
N ALA A 128 -0.62 -9.48 2.32
CA ALA A 128 0.12 -9.03 3.48
C ALA A 128 -0.60 -9.39 4.78
N ASN A 129 -1.90 -9.14 4.88
CA ASN A 129 -2.72 -9.47 6.06
C ASN A 129 -2.71 -10.98 6.36
N ARG A 130 -2.79 -11.84 5.34
CA ARG A 130 -2.66 -13.30 5.53
C ARG A 130 -1.30 -13.69 6.09
N VAL A 131 -0.23 -13.11 5.57
CA VAL A 131 1.14 -13.39 6.03
C VAL A 131 1.37 -12.84 7.44
N VAL A 132 0.87 -11.65 7.75
CA VAL A 132 0.90 -11.06 9.09
C VAL A 132 0.24 -12.00 10.09
N ARG A 133 -0.95 -12.54 9.78
CA ARG A 133 -1.64 -13.52 10.64
C ARG A 133 -0.82 -14.80 10.81
N GLN A 134 -0.25 -15.33 9.74
CA GLN A 134 0.59 -16.52 9.82
C GLN A 134 1.81 -16.30 10.73
N VAL A 135 2.50 -15.16 10.59
CA VAL A 135 3.62 -14.81 11.47
C VAL A 135 3.14 -14.61 12.92
N ALA A 136 1.98 -13.97 13.12
CA ALA A 136 1.37 -13.78 14.43
C ALA A 136 1.14 -15.11 15.15
N GLU A 137 0.51 -16.06 14.48
CA GLU A 137 0.19 -17.38 15.02
C GLU A 137 1.44 -18.21 15.29
N GLN A 138 2.40 -18.21 14.36
CA GLN A 138 3.65 -18.97 14.49
C GLN A 138 4.50 -18.48 15.66
N GLU A 139 4.55 -17.18 15.90
CA GLU A 139 5.38 -16.58 16.96
C GLU A 139 4.60 -16.21 18.22
N LYS A 140 3.29 -16.55 18.24
CA LYS A 140 2.38 -16.36 19.37
C LYS A 140 2.27 -14.87 19.78
N TYR A 141 2.12 -13.99 18.80
CA TYR A 141 1.76 -12.59 19.06
C TYR A 141 0.30 -12.49 19.49
N ASP A 142 0.05 -11.72 20.54
CA ASP A 142 -1.30 -11.42 21.03
C ASP A 142 -1.91 -10.23 20.28
N LEU A 143 -1.08 -9.30 19.80
CA LEU A 143 -1.50 -8.09 19.11
C LEU A 143 -0.47 -7.66 18.06
N ILE A 144 -0.95 -7.23 16.89
CA ILE A 144 -0.13 -6.56 15.88
C ILE A 144 -0.72 -5.19 15.59
N LEU A 145 0.11 -4.16 15.70
CA LEU A 145 -0.24 -2.77 15.45
C LEU A 145 0.29 -2.32 14.08
N GLN A 146 -0.46 -1.46 13.40
CA GLN A 146 -0.08 -0.89 12.09
C GLN A 146 0.24 0.61 12.18
N GLU A 147 -0.36 1.30 13.16
CA GLU A 147 -0.19 2.73 13.37
C GLU A 147 0.27 3.00 14.81
N ALA A 148 1.39 3.71 14.94
CA ALA A 148 1.93 4.14 16.22
C ALA A 148 2.76 5.41 16.02
N VAL A 149 2.65 6.35 16.97
CA VAL A 149 3.50 7.57 16.98
C VAL A 149 4.97 7.21 17.26
N TYR A 150 5.18 6.19 18.09
CA TYR A 150 6.50 5.64 18.40
C TYR A 150 6.37 4.15 18.65
N ILE A 151 7.32 3.37 18.16
CA ILE A 151 7.47 1.95 18.43
C ILE A 151 8.93 1.66 18.77
N ASN A 152 9.16 0.86 19.80
CA ASN A 152 10.51 0.35 20.03
C ASN A 152 10.85 -0.65 18.89
N PRO A 153 11.97 -0.49 18.17
CA PRO A 153 12.34 -1.34 17.03
C PRO A 153 12.31 -2.85 17.33
N LYS A 154 12.47 -3.27 18.59
CA LYS A 154 12.38 -4.68 18.99
C LYS A 154 11.00 -5.32 18.73
N HIS A 155 9.94 -4.52 18.62
CA HIS A 155 8.59 -4.97 18.33
C HIS A 155 8.26 -4.90 16.82
N ASP A 156 9.11 -4.27 16.01
CA ASP A 156 8.92 -4.18 14.57
C ASP A 156 9.21 -5.52 13.90
N ILE A 157 8.18 -6.13 13.32
CA ILE A 157 8.26 -7.39 12.59
C ILE A 157 8.12 -7.20 11.08
N THR A 158 8.12 -5.96 10.57
CA THR A 158 7.92 -5.62 9.16
C THR A 158 8.85 -6.42 8.25
N GLU A 159 10.14 -6.45 8.56
CA GLU A 159 11.15 -7.17 7.76
C GLU A 159 10.83 -8.67 7.68
N LYS A 160 10.36 -9.25 8.78
CA LYS A 160 9.99 -10.66 8.85
C LYS A 160 8.76 -10.95 8.01
N VAL A 161 7.77 -10.08 8.07
CA VAL A 161 6.56 -10.15 7.24
C VAL A 161 6.92 -9.99 5.75
N ILE A 162 7.79 -9.04 5.38
CA ILE A 162 8.26 -8.86 3.99
C ILE A 162 8.95 -10.14 3.48
N LYS A 163 9.84 -10.73 4.28
CA LYS A 163 10.50 -12.00 3.93
C LYS A 163 9.51 -13.13 3.75
N ALA A 164 8.57 -13.29 4.66
CA ALA A 164 7.52 -14.32 4.56
C ALA A 164 6.60 -14.09 3.35
N LEU A 165 6.27 -12.84 3.05
CA LEU A 165 5.45 -12.44 1.91
C LEU A 165 6.12 -12.73 0.57
N ASN A 166 7.45 -12.54 0.51
CA ASN A 166 8.26 -12.86 -0.66
C ASN A 166 8.51 -14.37 -0.81
N ALA A 167 8.44 -15.13 0.28
CA ALA A 167 8.64 -16.58 0.29
C ALA A 167 7.36 -17.37 0.01
N SER A 168 6.19 -16.84 0.37
CA SER A 168 4.92 -17.41 -0.11
C SER A 168 4.81 -17.14 -1.61
N LYS A 169 4.39 -18.12 -2.41
CA LYS A 169 4.11 -17.98 -3.84
C LYS A 169 2.65 -17.61 -4.05
#